data_AF-A0A7V1Y709-F1
#
_entry.id   AF-A0A7V1Y709-F1
#
_cell.length_a   1.000
_cell.length_b   1.000
_cell.length_c   1.000
_cell.angle_alpha   90.00
_cell.angle_beta   90.00
_cell.angle_gamma   90.00
#
_symmetry.space_group_name_H-M   'P 1'
#
loop_
_entity.id
_entity.type
_entity.pdbx_description
1 polymer ?
#
loop_
_entity_poly.entity_id
_entity_poly.type
_entity_poly.pdbx_seq_one_letter_code
_entity_poly.pdbx_strand_id
1 'polypeptide(L)'
;MGIHSQRRLAATFAAACVIALQGCDSTSLTFQGLGEPPPVRDLATPALLNALDQDGHFRLPAPDPGQGLEISTARAAELAIAYVQTFGPYIRTFLERGHGASIDFDALQPGRVYYAISPYAPVPEPAHPGAQKGLGPYYVVHLLSNGQHALSVAVSSLSTDVAIVDGRIRYPIRSGNDFLAIGIPRGGGEQRPMSPEQAAQIVFDSTGLRIAALPRLVLAGRPFEPQEARWRITMERAASFLGTESDRRITTTDVYVDFQGGLYVPRAEQPGGITAIVDRDEVSGYIRKNVPLTGEVPTSLERVELVGRKGRLP
;
A
#
# COMPACT_ATOMS: atom_id res chain seq x y z
N MET A 1 -63.36 -39.33 25.50
CA MET A 1 -62.73 -38.41 24.55
C MET A 1 -61.94 -37.38 25.36
N GLY A 2 -60.64 -37.40 25.54
CA GLY A 2 -59.57 -38.09 24.84
C GLY A 2 -58.53 -37.08 24.34
N ILE A 3 -57.85 -36.34 25.22
CA ILE A 3 -56.57 -35.65 24.90
C ILE A 3 -55.68 -35.66 26.16
N HIS A 4 -54.92 -36.75 26.30
CA HIS A 4 -53.77 -36.89 27.18
C HIS A 4 -52.58 -37.18 26.26
N SER A 5 -51.82 -36.16 25.86
CA SER A 5 -50.49 -36.32 25.26
C SER A 5 -49.86 -34.94 25.06
N GLN A 6 -48.53 -34.87 25.09
CA GLN A 6 -47.68 -33.68 24.88
C GLN A 6 -47.32 -32.85 26.12
N ARG A 7 -46.92 -33.54 27.19
CA ARG A 7 -45.79 -33.08 28.02
C ARG A 7 -44.70 -34.15 27.92
N ARG A 8 -43.66 -33.90 27.11
CA ARG A 8 -42.32 -34.55 27.07
C ARG A 8 -41.77 -34.49 25.65
N LEU A 9 -41.29 -33.32 25.22
CA LEU A 9 -40.40 -33.17 24.05
C LEU A 9 -39.73 -31.77 24.06
N ALA A 10 -39.40 -31.24 25.24
CA ALA A 10 -38.77 -29.92 25.40
C ALA A 10 -37.44 -29.98 26.17
N ALA A 11 -36.81 -31.15 26.28
CA ALA A 11 -35.62 -31.34 27.12
C ALA A 11 -34.44 -32.06 26.45
N THR A 12 -34.46 -32.24 25.12
CA THR A 12 -33.37 -32.94 24.39
C THR A 12 -32.96 -32.25 23.09
N PHE A 13 -33.15 -30.94 22.97
CA PHE A 13 -32.67 -30.16 21.81
C PHE A 13 -31.86 -28.90 22.20
N ALA A 14 -31.48 -28.78 23.48
CA ALA A 14 -30.65 -27.68 23.97
C ALA A 14 -29.17 -28.05 24.21
N ALA A 15 -28.77 -29.31 23.95
CA ALA A 15 -27.43 -29.82 24.26
C ALA A 15 -26.58 -30.15 23.01
N ALA A 16 -27.00 -29.75 21.81
CA ALA A 16 -26.29 -30.03 20.55
C ALA A 16 -25.93 -28.78 19.72
N CYS A 17 -26.17 -27.55 20.24
CA CYS A 17 -25.78 -26.30 19.57
C CYS A 17 -24.63 -25.55 20.29
N VAL A 18 -23.99 -26.16 21.30
CA VAL A 18 -22.88 -25.53 22.06
C VAL A 18 -21.50 -26.00 21.58
N ILE A 19 -21.43 -26.92 20.61
CA ILE A 19 -20.17 -27.49 20.10
C ILE A 19 -20.02 -27.21 18.59
N ALA A 20 -20.02 -25.93 18.20
CA ALA A 20 -19.60 -25.48 16.86
C ALA A 20 -19.11 -24.01 16.86
N LEU A 21 -18.70 -23.48 18.02
CA LEU A 21 -18.13 -22.13 18.16
C LEU A 21 -16.70 -22.19 18.72
N GLN A 22 -16.03 -23.33 18.62
CA GLN A 22 -14.60 -23.45 18.90
C GLN A 22 -13.84 -23.56 17.58
N GLY A 23 -12.99 -22.56 17.32
CA GLY A 23 -11.81 -22.79 16.50
C GLY A 23 -11.80 -22.19 15.10
N CYS A 24 -12.49 -21.08 14.85
CA CYS A 24 -11.82 -20.04 14.06
C CYS A 24 -11.07 -19.15 15.07
N ASP A 25 -10.02 -19.72 15.67
CA ASP A 25 -8.87 -18.91 16.07
C ASP A 25 -8.35 -18.35 14.74
N SER A 26 -8.95 -17.24 14.31
CA SER A 26 -8.21 -16.28 13.52
C SER A 26 -7.10 -15.84 14.46
N THR A 27 -5.99 -16.58 14.41
CA THR A 27 -4.69 -16.12 14.90
C THR A 27 -4.48 -14.82 14.16
N SER A 28 -5.01 -13.76 14.74
CA SER A 28 -4.77 -12.41 14.33
C SER A 28 -3.30 -12.27 14.65
N LEU A 29 -2.48 -12.45 13.62
CA LEU A 29 -1.04 -12.21 13.67
C LEU A 29 -0.93 -10.86 14.35
N THR A 30 -0.61 -10.91 15.65
CA THR A 30 -0.52 -9.71 16.43
C THR A 30 0.81 -9.18 15.97
N PHE A 31 0.75 -8.30 14.96
CA PHE A 31 1.92 -7.61 14.45
C PHE A 31 2.51 -6.90 15.66
N GLN A 32 3.57 -7.50 16.24
CA GLN A 32 4.38 -6.80 17.22
C GLN A 32 4.81 -5.53 16.51
N GLY A 33 4.43 -4.38 17.07
CA GLY A 33 4.52 -3.09 16.39
C GLY A 33 5.85 -2.98 15.67
N LEU A 34 5.79 -2.66 14.37
CA LEU A 34 6.95 -2.48 13.51
C LEU A 34 7.88 -1.47 14.17
N GLY A 35 8.88 -1.98 14.89
CA GLY A 35 9.91 -1.20 15.53
C GLY A 35 10.85 -0.60 14.48
N GLU A 36 12.08 -0.35 14.90
CA GLU A 36 13.16 -0.03 13.97
C GLU A 36 13.20 -1.05 12.82
N PRO A 37 13.41 -0.61 11.56
CA PRO A 37 13.53 -1.51 10.43
C PRO A 37 14.56 -2.62 10.72
N PRO A 38 14.30 -3.87 10.30
CA PRO A 38 15.22 -4.97 10.58
C PRO A 38 16.57 -4.75 9.86
N PRO A 39 17.69 -5.24 10.43
CA PRO A 39 18.98 -5.14 9.79
C PRO A 39 19.00 -5.91 8.47
N VAL A 40 19.31 -5.22 7.37
CA VAL A 40 19.16 -5.76 6.01
C VAL A 40 20.35 -6.62 5.56
N ARG A 41 21.47 -6.57 6.29
CA ARG A 41 22.75 -7.16 5.85
C ARG A 41 22.66 -8.66 5.56
N ASP A 42 21.89 -9.40 6.36
CA ASP A 42 21.73 -10.85 6.19
C ASP A 42 20.68 -11.22 5.13
N LEU A 43 19.77 -10.29 4.84
CA LEU A 43 18.66 -10.45 3.91
C LEU A 43 19.06 -10.15 2.46
N ALA A 44 20.09 -9.33 2.25
CA ALA A 44 20.50 -8.85 0.94
C ALA A 44 21.65 -9.67 0.33
N THR A 45 21.63 -9.83 -1.00
CA THR A 45 22.78 -10.33 -1.75
C THR A 45 23.97 -9.36 -1.64
N PRO A 46 25.24 -9.83 -1.83
CA PRO A 46 26.40 -8.96 -1.76
C PRO A 46 26.35 -7.75 -2.72
N ALA A 47 25.77 -7.92 -3.91
CA ALA A 47 25.59 -6.82 -4.86
C ALA A 47 24.64 -5.74 -4.31
N LEU A 48 23.56 -6.15 -3.65
CA LEU A 48 22.55 -5.25 -3.09
C LEU A 48 23.05 -4.50 -1.85
N LEU A 49 24.03 -5.03 -1.11
CA LEU A 49 24.62 -4.33 0.05
C LEU A 49 25.24 -2.98 -0.31
N ASN A 50 25.71 -2.81 -1.54
CA ASN A 50 26.22 -1.52 -2.03
C ASN A 50 25.12 -0.46 -2.17
N ALA A 51 23.85 -0.86 -2.15
CA ALA A 51 22.70 0.04 -2.22
C ALA A 51 22.15 0.42 -0.83
N LEU A 52 22.84 0.07 0.25
CA LEU A 52 22.46 0.52 1.60
C LEU A 52 23.06 1.90 1.92
N ASP A 53 22.41 2.67 2.79
CA ASP A 53 22.96 3.89 3.37
C ASP A 53 23.84 3.59 4.60
N GLN A 54 24.24 4.65 5.31
CA GLN A 54 25.11 4.54 6.48
C GLN A 54 24.40 3.88 7.67
N ASP A 55 23.07 3.96 7.72
CA ASP A 55 22.23 3.37 8.76
C ASP A 55 21.82 1.93 8.41
N GLY A 56 22.17 1.46 7.21
CA GLY A 56 21.86 0.11 6.74
C GLY A 56 20.48 -0.01 6.10
N HIS A 57 19.81 1.10 5.78
CA HIS A 57 18.54 1.11 5.04
C HIS A 57 18.78 1.10 3.53
N PHE A 58 17.78 0.68 2.77
CA PHE A 58 17.82 0.75 1.32
C PHE A 58 17.83 2.20 0.83
N ARG A 59 18.86 2.57 0.05
CA ARG A 59 18.88 3.81 -0.74
C ARG A 59 18.05 3.62 -1.99
N LEU A 60 16.77 3.91 -1.87
CA LEU A 60 15.87 3.88 -3.01
C LEU A 60 16.27 4.99 -3.99
N PRO A 61 16.36 4.70 -5.30
CA PRO A 61 16.64 5.75 -6.27
C PRO A 61 15.50 6.76 -6.23
N ALA A 62 15.83 8.04 -6.20
CA ALA A 62 14.86 9.05 -6.58
C ALA A 62 14.46 8.77 -8.04
N PRO A 63 13.17 8.86 -8.39
CA PRO A 63 12.81 8.88 -9.80
C PRO A 63 13.60 10.02 -10.45
N ASP A 64 14.24 9.74 -11.58
CA ASP A 64 14.72 10.81 -12.44
C ASP A 64 13.46 11.61 -12.81
N PRO A 65 13.35 12.91 -12.48
CA PRO A 65 12.17 13.72 -12.78
C PRO A 65 12.07 14.01 -14.29
N GLY A 66 12.30 13.00 -15.12
CA GLY A 66 12.54 13.05 -16.55
C GLY A 66 11.72 14.15 -17.22
N GLN A 67 12.43 15.06 -17.88
CA GLN A 67 11.86 16.18 -18.63
C GLN A 67 11.06 17.21 -17.81
N GLY A 68 11.12 17.18 -16.47
CA GLY A 68 10.48 18.16 -15.60
C GLY A 68 8.97 17.97 -15.44
N LEU A 69 8.45 16.78 -15.77
CA LEU A 69 7.02 16.48 -15.68
C LEU A 69 6.58 16.06 -14.27
N GLU A 70 7.54 15.66 -13.42
CA GLU A 70 7.28 15.20 -12.05
C GLU A 70 7.99 16.08 -11.01
N ILE A 71 7.37 16.23 -9.84
CA ILE A 71 8.00 16.85 -8.67
C ILE A 71 9.12 15.96 -8.11
N SER A 72 10.07 16.56 -7.39
CA SER A 72 11.12 15.81 -6.69
C SER A 72 10.65 15.21 -5.35
N THR A 73 11.42 14.28 -4.80
CA THR A 73 11.20 13.71 -3.45
C THR A 73 11.12 14.79 -2.36
N ALA A 74 12.04 15.77 -2.40
CA ALA A 74 12.05 16.88 -1.44
C ALA A 74 10.79 17.74 -1.57
N ARG A 75 10.38 18.04 -2.82
CA ARG A 75 9.16 18.80 -3.08
C ARG A 75 7.90 18.07 -2.62
N ALA A 76 7.84 16.75 -2.78
CA ALA A 76 6.74 15.93 -2.27
C ALA A 76 6.63 16.02 -0.74
N ALA A 77 7.75 15.99 -0.02
CA ALA A 77 7.77 16.14 1.43
C ALA A 77 7.27 17.53 1.87
N GLU A 78 7.71 18.60 1.21
CA GLU A 78 7.22 19.97 1.46
C GLU A 78 5.71 20.08 1.24
N LEU A 79 5.22 19.56 0.10
CA LEU A 79 3.80 19.57 -0.24
C LEU A 79 2.96 18.75 0.75
N ALA A 80 3.46 17.61 1.24
CA ALA A 80 2.77 16.81 2.24
C ALA A 80 2.60 17.58 3.57
N ILE A 81 3.65 18.27 4.05
CA ILE A 81 3.57 19.11 5.25
C ILE A 81 2.59 20.26 5.06
N ALA A 82 2.73 21.03 3.97
CA ALA A 82 1.82 22.13 3.68
C ALA A 82 0.36 21.65 3.54
N TYR A 83 0.14 20.47 2.96
CA TYR A 83 -1.18 19.86 2.84
C TYR A 83 -1.81 19.59 4.20
N VAL A 84 -1.08 18.95 5.13
CA VAL A 84 -1.65 18.67 6.47
C VAL A 84 -1.81 19.94 7.30
N GLN A 85 -0.96 20.94 7.16
CA GLN A 85 -1.14 22.26 7.79
C GLN A 85 -2.36 23.01 7.23
N THR A 86 -2.66 22.84 5.94
CA THR A 86 -3.79 23.51 5.28
C THR A 86 -5.11 22.80 5.55
N PHE A 87 -5.14 21.48 5.39
CA PHE A 87 -6.39 20.70 5.38
C PHE A 87 -6.56 19.81 6.61
N GLY A 88 -5.49 19.46 7.32
CA GLY A 88 -5.51 18.61 8.51
C GLY A 88 -6.55 19.03 9.55
N PRO A 89 -6.67 20.32 9.92
CA PRO A 89 -7.71 20.78 10.84
C PRO A 89 -9.14 20.46 10.40
N TYR A 90 -9.42 20.48 9.09
CA TYR A 90 -10.75 20.20 8.53
C TYR A 90 -11.05 18.69 8.45
N ILE A 91 -10.03 17.85 8.30
CA ILE A 91 -10.16 16.38 8.24
C ILE A 91 -9.65 15.69 9.52
N ARG A 92 -9.47 16.45 10.61
CA ARG A 92 -8.87 16.01 11.87
C ARG A 92 -9.53 14.73 12.39
N THR A 93 -10.86 14.74 12.52
CA THR A 93 -11.61 13.60 13.05
C THR A 93 -11.36 12.30 12.29
N PHE A 94 -11.18 12.37 10.96
CA PHE A 94 -10.87 11.21 10.14
C PHE A 94 -9.44 10.72 10.38
N LEU A 95 -8.46 11.64 10.35
CA LEU A 95 -7.04 11.31 10.53
C LEU A 95 -6.74 10.78 11.94
N GLU A 96 -7.27 11.44 12.98
CA GLU A 96 -7.08 11.03 14.38
C GLU A 96 -7.77 9.69 14.68
N ARG A 97 -8.90 9.38 14.02
CA ARG A 97 -9.51 8.05 14.12
C ARG A 97 -8.62 6.96 13.52
N GLY A 98 -8.03 7.20 12.35
CA GLY A 98 -7.09 6.26 11.74
C GLY A 98 -5.81 6.10 12.57
N HIS A 99 -5.33 7.19 13.17
CA HIS A 99 -4.14 7.18 14.03
C HIS A 99 -4.41 6.55 15.42
N GLY A 100 -5.62 6.71 15.94
CA GLY A 100 -5.99 6.27 17.29
C GLY A 100 -5.58 7.23 18.41
N ALA A 101 -5.18 8.46 18.08
CA ALA A 101 -4.87 9.53 19.04
C ALA A 101 -4.98 10.92 18.40
N SER A 102 -4.93 11.97 19.23
CA SER A 102 -4.84 13.35 18.77
C SER A 102 -3.54 13.59 18.00
N ILE A 103 -3.63 14.40 16.94
CA ILE A 103 -2.47 14.77 16.12
C ILE A 103 -2.22 16.27 16.25
N ASP A 104 -1.00 16.63 16.62
CA ASP A 104 -0.51 18.00 16.50
C ASP A 104 0.05 18.20 15.10
N PHE A 105 -0.74 18.83 14.21
CA PHE A 105 -0.36 19.04 12.82
C PHE A 105 0.81 20.01 12.64
N ASP A 106 1.01 20.94 13.58
CA ASP A 106 2.07 21.94 13.50
C ASP A 106 3.44 21.36 13.90
N ALA A 107 3.44 20.28 14.69
CA ALA A 107 4.64 19.56 15.12
C ALA A 107 5.06 18.42 14.18
N LEU A 108 4.32 18.18 13.09
CA LEU A 108 4.65 17.11 12.14
C LEU A 108 5.94 17.40 11.38
N GLN A 109 6.77 16.37 11.22
CA GLN A 109 8.01 16.42 10.44
C GLN A 109 7.96 15.38 9.31
N PRO A 110 8.58 15.64 8.14
CA PRO A 110 8.68 14.63 7.11
C PRO A 110 9.62 13.50 7.55
N GLY A 111 9.16 12.26 7.40
CA GLY A 111 9.97 11.06 7.53
C GLY A 111 10.45 10.54 6.17
N ARG A 112 10.47 9.22 6.00
CA ARG A 112 10.82 8.60 4.72
C ARG A 112 9.76 8.89 3.65
N VAL A 113 10.23 9.02 2.41
CA VAL A 113 9.41 9.24 1.22
C VAL A 113 9.65 8.11 0.24
N TYR A 114 8.57 7.47 -0.21
CA TYR A 114 8.63 6.37 -1.17
C TYR A 114 7.98 6.77 -2.48
N TYR A 115 8.62 6.46 -3.60
CA TYR A 115 8.02 6.66 -4.92
C TYR A 115 7.30 5.40 -5.38
N ALA A 116 5.98 5.48 -5.53
CA ALA A 116 5.10 4.42 -5.96
C ALA A 116 4.80 4.55 -7.47
N ILE A 117 5.30 3.58 -8.24
CA ILE A 117 5.17 3.55 -9.69
C ILE A 117 3.72 3.21 -10.07
N SER A 118 3.16 3.93 -11.04
CA SER A 118 1.84 3.61 -11.57
C SER A 118 1.86 2.41 -12.51
N PRO A 119 0.84 1.52 -12.44
CA PRO A 119 0.66 0.47 -13.42
C PRO A 119 0.06 0.94 -14.75
N TYR A 120 -0.39 2.19 -14.83
CA TYR A 120 -1.06 2.72 -16.01
C TYR A 120 -0.09 3.47 -16.91
N ALA A 121 -0.31 3.38 -18.22
CA ALA A 121 0.35 4.25 -19.17
C ALA A 121 -0.01 5.72 -18.89
N PRO A 122 0.87 6.68 -19.21
CA PRO A 122 0.55 8.10 -19.09
C PRO A 122 -0.75 8.44 -19.81
N VAL A 123 -1.62 9.18 -19.13
CA VAL A 123 -2.86 9.67 -19.74
C VAL A 123 -2.50 10.82 -20.69
N PRO A 124 -2.76 10.70 -22.00
CA PRO A 124 -2.31 11.69 -22.97
C PRO A 124 -3.08 13.01 -22.84
N GLU A 125 -2.43 14.12 -23.20
CA GLU A 125 -3.10 15.39 -23.42
C GLU A 125 -4.12 15.30 -24.58
N PRO A 126 -5.20 16.09 -24.55
CA PRO A 126 -5.55 17.14 -23.59
C PRO A 126 -6.40 16.66 -22.39
N ALA A 127 -6.17 15.47 -21.84
CA ALA A 127 -6.96 14.99 -20.69
C ALA A 127 -6.93 15.93 -19.47
N HIS A 128 -8.05 15.97 -18.73
CA HIS A 128 -8.20 16.74 -17.51
C HIS A 128 -7.09 16.41 -16.48
N PRO A 129 -6.45 17.40 -15.85
CA PRO A 129 -5.31 17.18 -14.95
C PRO A 129 -5.59 16.20 -13.81
N GLY A 130 -6.81 16.18 -13.29
CA GLY A 130 -7.22 15.24 -12.23
C GLY A 130 -7.17 13.77 -12.65
N ALA A 131 -7.34 13.47 -13.94
CA ALA A 131 -7.22 12.11 -14.48
C ALA A 131 -5.75 11.70 -14.61
N GLN A 132 -4.89 12.63 -15.10
CA GLN A 132 -3.45 12.42 -15.18
C GLN A 132 -2.87 12.17 -13.78
N LYS A 133 -3.16 13.06 -12.82
CA LYS A 133 -2.72 12.93 -11.41
C LYS A 133 -3.31 11.68 -10.75
N GLY A 134 -4.56 11.34 -11.04
CA GLY A 134 -5.26 10.18 -10.48
C GLY A 134 -4.73 8.83 -10.96
N LEU A 135 -4.21 8.74 -12.19
CA LEU A 135 -3.68 7.49 -12.75
C LEU A 135 -2.15 7.49 -12.85
N GLY A 136 -1.49 8.59 -12.52
CA GLY A 136 -0.04 8.72 -12.50
C GLY A 136 0.62 8.16 -11.24
N PRO A 137 1.96 8.21 -11.17
CA PRO A 137 2.73 7.81 -9.99
C PRO A 137 2.50 8.72 -8.78
N TYR A 138 2.78 8.22 -7.59
CA TYR A 138 2.66 8.98 -6.33
C TYR A 138 3.93 8.89 -5.50
N TYR A 139 4.24 9.95 -4.77
CA TYR A 139 5.10 9.87 -3.60
C TYR A 139 4.25 9.58 -2.37
N VAL A 140 4.62 8.59 -1.57
CA VAL A 140 4.01 8.33 -0.27
C VAL A 140 4.95 8.83 0.81
N VAL A 141 4.54 9.89 1.49
CA VAL A 141 5.31 10.59 2.51
C VAL A 141 4.77 10.19 3.88
N HIS A 142 5.63 9.58 4.71
CA HIS A 142 5.30 9.38 6.11
C HIS A 142 5.61 10.64 6.91
N LEU A 143 4.67 11.11 7.72
CA LEU A 143 4.87 12.23 8.63
C LEU A 143 4.99 11.73 10.06
N LEU A 144 5.96 12.29 10.78
CA LEU A 144 6.34 11.89 12.12
C LEU A 144 5.85 12.92 13.14
N SER A 145 5.33 12.44 14.27
CA SER A 145 5.08 13.23 15.48
C SER A 145 5.96 12.68 16.59
N ASN A 146 6.88 13.50 17.12
CA ASN A 146 7.87 13.08 18.12
C ASN A 146 8.67 11.83 17.69
N GLY A 147 9.07 11.77 16.42
CA GLY A 147 9.82 10.66 15.84
C GLY A 147 8.99 9.39 15.56
N GLN A 148 7.69 9.39 15.84
CA GLN A 148 6.79 8.26 15.58
C GLN A 148 5.89 8.54 14.37
N HIS A 149 5.63 7.53 13.54
CA HIS A 149 4.73 7.65 12.39
C HIS A 149 3.32 8.06 12.84
N ALA A 150 2.81 9.16 12.30
CA ALA A 150 1.48 9.69 12.61
C ALA A 150 0.55 9.66 11.39
N LEU A 151 1.04 10.08 10.23
CA LEU A 151 0.27 10.16 8.98
C LEU A 151 1.02 9.56 7.80
N SER A 152 0.26 9.07 6.83
CA SER A 152 0.76 8.75 5.49
C SER A 152 0.03 9.63 4.48
N VAL A 153 0.79 10.46 3.77
CA VAL A 153 0.29 11.39 2.76
C VAL A 153 0.80 10.96 1.39
N ALA A 154 -0.09 10.50 0.53
CA ALA A 154 0.20 10.28 -0.88
C ALA A 154 0.07 11.62 -1.63
N VAL A 155 1.14 12.01 -2.33
CA VAL A 155 1.24 13.22 -3.16
C VAL A 155 1.44 12.77 -4.60
N SER A 156 0.59 13.22 -5.52
CA SER A 156 0.77 12.89 -6.94
C SER A 156 2.13 13.43 -7.43
N SER A 157 2.88 12.59 -8.13
CA SER A 157 4.15 13.01 -8.76
C SER A 157 3.93 14.15 -9.77
N LEU A 158 2.72 14.27 -10.32
CA LEU A 158 2.33 15.26 -11.32
C LEU A 158 1.74 16.54 -10.73
N SER A 159 1.83 16.74 -9.41
CA SER A 159 1.39 17.99 -8.74
C SER A 159 2.42 19.13 -8.89
N THR A 160 2.96 19.31 -10.11
CA THR A 160 3.95 20.34 -10.45
C THR A 160 3.39 21.76 -10.42
N ASP A 161 2.07 21.90 -10.50
CA ASP A 161 1.30 23.14 -10.50
C ASP A 161 0.92 23.62 -9.09
N VAL A 162 1.09 22.79 -8.06
CA VAL A 162 0.68 23.12 -6.68
C VAL A 162 1.72 24.00 -6.00
N ALA A 163 1.29 25.21 -5.59
CA ALA A 163 2.12 26.16 -4.88
C ALA A 163 1.97 26.04 -3.36
N ILE A 164 3.03 26.45 -2.63
CA ILE A 164 2.98 26.67 -1.18
C ILE A 164 3.11 28.18 -0.96
N VAL A 165 2.10 28.80 -0.35
CA VAL A 165 2.05 30.23 -0.05
C VAL A 165 1.77 30.37 1.45
N ASP A 166 2.67 31.04 2.18
CA ASP A 166 2.60 31.19 3.64
C ASP A 166 2.43 29.85 4.39
N GLY A 167 3.17 28.83 3.94
CA GLY A 167 3.11 27.47 4.50
C GLY A 167 1.85 26.67 4.10
N ARG A 168 0.98 27.20 3.24
CA ARG A 168 -0.29 26.56 2.87
C ARG A 168 -0.38 26.22 1.40
N ILE A 169 -1.12 25.17 1.08
CA ILE A 169 -1.38 24.72 -0.29
C ILE A 169 -2.27 25.73 -1.00
N ARG A 170 -1.82 26.14 -2.19
CA ARG A 170 -2.60 26.94 -3.14
C ARG A 170 -2.70 26.18 -4.46
N TYR A 171 -3.91 25.74 -4.78
CA TYR A 171 -4.21 25.15 -6.09
C TYR A 171 -4.42 26.25 -7.13
N PRO A 172 -3.79 26.15 -8.32
CA PRO A 172 -4.19 26.98 -9.46
C PRO A 172 -5.56 26.54 -9.97
N ILE A 173 -5.77 25.22 -10.09
CA ILE A 173 -7.04 24.58 -10.44
C ILE A 173 -7.26 23.42 -9.48
N ARG A 174 -8.42 23.37 -8.82
CA ARG A 174 -8.76 22.24 -7.94
C ARG A 174 -9.29 21.08 -8.78
N SER A 175 -8.37 20.23 -9.25
CA SER A 175 -8.70 19.05 -10.06
C SER A 175 -8.94 17.77 -9.25
N GLY A 176 -8.53 17.75 -7.98
CA GLY A 176 -8.55 16.56 -7.13
C GLY A 176 -7.39 15.60 -7.46
N ASN A 177 -7.28 14.53 -6.67
CA ASN A 177 -6.23 13.51 -6.75
C ASN A 177 -4.79 14.00 -6.55
N ASP A 178 -4.58 15.26 -6.17
CA ASP A 178 -3.25 15.75 -5.80
C ASP A 178 -2.73 15.09 -4.51
N PHE A 179 -3.65 14.86 -3.55
CA PHE A 179 -3.33 14.38 -2.22
C PHE A 179 -4.36 13.38 -1.71
N LEU A 180 -3.88 12.37 -0.99
CA LEU A 180 -4.67 11.52 -0.11
C LEU A 180 -3.91 11.38 1.21
N ALA A 181 -4.60 11.47 2.35
CA ALA A 181 -3.97 11.35 3.66
C ALA A 181 -4.76 10.39 4.54
N ILE A 182 -4.04 9.54 5.28
CA ILE A 182 -4.60 8.62 6.26
C ILE A 182 -3.79 8.70 7.56
N GLY A 183 -4.45 8.42 8.68
CA GLY A 183 -3.76 8.21 9.96
C GLY A 183 -3.07 6.85 9.99
N ILE A 184 -1.86 6.80 10.55
CA ILE A 184 -1.12 5.55 10.78
C ILE A 184 -1.39 5.11 12.23
N PRO A 185 -1.99 3.93 12.48
CA PRO A 185 -2.33 3.50 13.84
C PRO A 185 -1.14 3.48 14.80
N ARG A 186 -1.32 4.00 16.01
CA ARG A 186 -0.29 3.95 17.06
C ARG A 186 0.03 2.51 17.46
N GLY A 187 1.32 2.20 17.56
CA GLY A 187 1.83 0.92 18.08
C GLY A 187 1.47 -0.31 17.25
N GLY A 188 0.67 -0.17 16.19
CA GLY A 188 0.05 -1.29 15.48
C GLY A 188 0.90 -1.92 14.39
N GLY A 189 2.12 -1.42 14.13
CA GLY A 189 2.94 -1.93 13.04
C GLY A 189 2.32 -1.81 11.65
N GLU A 190 1.15 -1.20 11.49
CA GLU A 190 0.54 -1.00 10.18
C GLU A 190 1.02 0.32 9.58
N GLN A 191 2.26 0.35 9.12
CA GLN A 191 2.72 1.41 8.23
C GLN A 191 2.11 1.19 6.84
N ARG A 192 1.61 2.25 6.21
CA ARG A 192 0.95 2.19 4.89
C ARG A 192 1.65 3.11 3.88
N PRO A 193 2.49 2.58 2.98
CA PRO A 193 3.00 1.20 2.97
C PRO A 193 4.00 0.98 4.11
N MET A 194 4.35 -0.27 4.39
CA MET A 194 5.47 -0.62 5.27
C MET A 194 6.81 -0.17 4.70
N SER A 195 7.88 -0.22 5.48
CA SER A 195 9.22 0.05 4.95
C SER A 195 9.68 -1.06 3.99
N PRO A 196 10.56 -0.76 3.03
CA PRO A 196 11.11 -1.78 2.13
C PRO A 196 11.94 -2.86 2.87
N GLU A 197 12.56 -2.51 4.00
CA GLU A 197 13.32 -3.44 4.83
C GLU A 197 12.41 -4.48 5.50
N GLN A 198 11.24 -4.04 5.99
CA GLN A 198 10.24 -4.96 6.54
C GLN A 198 9.67 -5.88 5.47
N ALA A 199 9.37 -5.36 4.28
CA ALA A 199 8.93 -6.18 3.15
C ALA A 199 10.00 -7.22 2.76
N ALA A 200 11.27 -6.82 2.71
CA ALA A 200 12.40 -7.73 2.46
C ALA A 200 12.51 -8.81 3.54
N GLN A 201 12.37 -8.46 4.82
CA GLN A 201 12.38 -9.39 5.94
C GLN A 201 11.26 -10.41 5.85
N ILE A 202 10.02 -9.98 5.55
CA ILE A 202 8.88 -10.89 5.37
C ILE A 202 9.16 -11.93 4.28
N VAL A 203 9.72 -11.49 3.14
CA VAL A 203 10.08 -12.40 2.04
C VAL A 203 11.20 -13.34 2.45
N PHE A 204 12.24 -12.84 3.11
CA PHE A 204 13.35 -13.66 3.59
C PHE A 204 12.89 -14.69 4.62
N ASP A 205 12.11 -14.30 5.63
CA ASP A 205 11.58 -15.20 6.65
C ASP A 205 10.65 -16.26 6.05
N SER A 206 9.88 -15.87 5.04
CA SER A 206 8.97 -16.76 4.35
C SER A 206 9.71 -17.77 3.49
N THR A 207 10.73 -17.36 2.75
CA THR A 207 11.34 -18.14 1.65
C THR A 207 12.73 -18.69 1.97
N GLY A 208 13.44 -18.10 2.93
CA GLY A 208 14.86 -18.30 3.19
C GLY A 208 15.79 -17.76 2.09
N LEU A 209 15.28 -16.96 1.15
CA LEU A 209 16.04 -16.45 0.01
C LEU A 209 16.44 -15.00 0.21
N ARG A 210 17.67 -14.67 -0.21
CA ARG A 210 18.15 -13.29 -0.19
C ARG A 210 17.50 -12.44 -1.26
N ILE A 211 17.45 -11.14 -1.01
CA ILE A 211 16.94 -10.13 -1.91
C ILE A 211 18.05 -9.71 -2.88
N ALA A 212 17.75 -9.78 -4.18
CA ALA A 212 18.69 -9.60 -5.27
C ALA A 212 18.66 -8.20 -5.90
N ALA A 213 17.55 -7.48 -5.75
CA ALA A 213 17.38 -6.14 -6.30
C ALA A 213 16.75 -5.19 -5.26
N LEU A 214 16.94 -3.89 -5.46
CA LEU A 214 16.28 -2.88 -4.64
C LEU A 214 14.76 -3.04 -4.70
N PRO A 215 14.07 -3.09 -3.55
CA PRO A 215 12.62 -3.07 -3.51
C PRO A 215 12.04 -1.88 -4.29
N ARG A 216 11.00 -2.14 -5.09
CA ARG A 216 10.27 -1.10 -5.83
C ARG A 216 8.85 -1.02 -5.32
N LEU A 217 8.40 0.17 -4.92
CA LEU A 217 7.02 0.38 -4.52
C LEU A 217 6.17 0.55 -5.78
N VAL A 218 5.08 -0.21 -5.88
CA VAL A 218 4.16 -0.17 -7.02
C VAL A 218 2.74 0.07 -6.56
N LEU A 219 2.02 0.96 -7.25
CA LEU A 219 0.61 1.20 -6.96
C LEU A 219 -0.22 -0.04 -7.28
N ALA A 220 -1.18 -0.34 -6.42
CA ALA A 220 -2.24 -1.27 -6.76
C ALA A 220 -3.16 -0.66 -7.83
N GLY A 221 -3.82 -1.50 -8.63
CA GLY A 221 -4.84 -1.02 -9.56
C GLY A 221 -5.99 -0.35 -8.81
N ARG A 222 -6.74 0.55 -9.45
CA ARG A 222 -7.97 1.10 -8.87
C ARG A 222 -8.95 -0.04 -8.49
N PRO A 223 -9.73 0.11 -7.41
CA PRO A 223 -10.01 1.34 -6.66
C PRO A 223 -9.08 1.62 -5.47
N PHE A 224 -8.01 0.83 -5.28
CA PHE A 224 -7.12 0.96 -4.12
C PHE A 224 -6.45 2.34 -4.02
N GLU A 225 -6.21 2.78 -2.78
CA GLU A 225 -5.52 4.03 -2.49
C GLU A 225 -3.99 3.86 -2.69
N PRO A 226 -3.25 4.94 -2.99
CA PRO A 226 -1.80 4.86 -3.14
C PRO A 226 -1.05 4.35 -1.90
N GLN A 227 -1.62 4.55 -0.70
CA GLN A 227 -1.07 4.02 0.54
C GLN A 227 -1.17 2.49 0.64
N GLU A 228 -1.99 1.84 -0.20
CA GLU A 228 -2.07 0.38 -0.35
C GLU A 228 -1.11 -0.15 -1.42
N ALA A 229 -0.15 0.68 -1.87
CA ALA A 229 0.94 0.25 -2.72
C ALA A 229 1.69 -0.95 -2.11
N ARG A 230 2.25 -1.78 -3.00
CA ARG A 230 2.92 -3.03 -2.64
C ARG A 230 4.39 -2.94 -2.99
N TRP A 231 5.25 -3.52 -2.17
CA TRP A 231 6.66 -3.68 -2.50
C TRP A 231 6.85 -4.86 -3.41
N ARG A 232 7.34 -4.63 -4.63
CA ARG A 232 7.92 -5.68 -5.46
C ARG A 232 9.29 -6.03 -4.92
N ILE A 233 9.45 -7.28 -4.51
CA ILE A 233 10.69 -7.85 -3.99
C ILE A 233 11.19 -8.93 -4.95
N THR A 234 12.42 -8.77 -5.43
CA THR A 234 13.08 -9.74 -6.31
C THR A 234 14.09 -10.56 -5.52
N MET A 235 13.90 -11.87 -5.49
CA MET A 235 14.75 -12.84 -4.79
C MET A 235 15.93 -13.28 -5.67
N GLU A 236 17.01 -13.79 -5.05
CA GLU A 236 18.20 -14.30 -5.74
C GLU A 236 17.96 -15.52 -6.64
N ARG A 237 16.87 -16.24 -6.40
CA ARG A 237 16.40 -17.36 -7.23
C ARG A 237 14.90 -17.53 -7.08
N ALA A 238 14.31 -18.32 -7.98
CA ALA A 238 12.88 -18.56 -7.93
C ALA A 238 12.48 -19.43 -6.73
N ALA A 239 11.36 -19.07 -6.10
CA ALA A 239 10.67 -19.89 -5.10
C ALA A 239 9.33 -20.41 -5.68
N SER A 240 8.85 -21.54 -5.16
CA SER A 240 7.55 -22.10 -5.53
C SER A 240 6.50 -21.76 -4.48
N PHE A 241 5.42 -21.16 -4.95
CA PHE A 241 4.27 -20.73 -4.18
C PHE A 241 3.01 -21.48 -4.61
N LEU A 242 2.03 -21.56 -3.73
CA LEU A 242 0.67 -22.03 -4.01
C LEU A 242 -0.26 -20.82 -3.98
N GLY A 243 -0.94 -20.55 -5.09
CA GLY A 243 -2.00 -19.55 -5.14
C GLY A 243 -3.18 -19.95 -4.27
N THR A 244 -3.62 -19.05 -3.39
CA THR A 244 -4.71 -19.35 -2.44
C THR A 244 -6.09 -19.36 -3.10
N GLU A 245 -6.22 -18.83 -4.31
CA GLU A 245 -7.50 -18.76 -5.04
C GLU A 245 -7.55 -19.72 -6.23
N SER A 246 -6.41 -19.91 -6.90
CA SER A 246 -6.28 -20.75 -8.08
C SER A 246 -5.84 -22.18 -7.77
N ASP A 247 -5.36 -22.45 -6.56
CA ASP A 247 -4.67 -23.70 -6.17
C ASP A 247 -3.50 -24.09 -7.10
N ARG A 248 -2.96 -23.11 -7.85
CA ARG A 248 -1.88 -23.34 -8.80
C ARG A 248 -0.54 -23.16 -8.12
N ARG A 249 0.40 -24.06 -8.45
CA ARG A 249 1.81 -23.84 -8.14
C ARG A 249 2.38 -22.79 -9.10
N ILE A 250 3.00 -21.76 -8.53
CA ILE A 250 3.60 -20.63 -9.25
C ILE A 250 5.07 -20.56 -8.84
N THR A 251 5.98 -20.59 -9.81
CA THR A 251 7.43 -20.47 -9.57
C THR A 251 7.91 -19.12 -10.09
N THR A 252 8.42 -18.26 -9.21
CA THR A 252 8.79 -16.88 -9.56
C THR A 252 9.94 -16.38 -8.69
N THR A 253 10.71 -15.42 -9.22
CA THR A 253 11.70 -14.62 -8.48
C THR A 253 11.08 -13.37 -7.86
N ASP A 254 9.94 -12.91 -8.37
CA ASP A 254 9.27 -11.70 -7.91
C ASP A 254 8.05 -12.04 -7.06
N VAL A 255 7.95 -11.39 -5.90
CA VAL A 255 6.78 -11.38 -5.03
C VAL A 255 6.41 -9.95 -4.67
N TYR A 256 5.15 -9.74 -4.33
CA TYR A 256 4.61 -8.44 -3.93
C TYR A 256 4.17 -8.52 -2.48
N VAL A 257 4.61 -7.59 -1.66
CA VAL A 257 4.28 -7.52 -0.23
C VAL A 257 3.39 -6.31 0.00
N ASP A 258 2.19 -6.53 0.55
CA ASP A 258 1.30 -5.43 0.93
C ASP A 258 1.61 -4.88 2.33
N PHE A 259 0.85 -3.88 2.76
CA PHE A 259 1.04 -3.24 4.07
C PHE A 259 0.67 -4.16 5.27
N GLN A 260 0.01 -5.28 5.04
CA GLN A 260 -0.33 -6.29 6.06
C GLN A 260 0.67 -7.46 6.09
N GLY A 261 1.69 -7.42 5.23
CA GLY A 261 2.67 -8.49 5.08
C GLY A 261 2.17 -9.69 4.28
N GLY A 262 1.04 -9.56 3.58
CA GLY A 262 0.56 -10.56 2.65
C GLY A 262 1.51 -10.70 1.47
N LEU A 263 1.82 -11.94 1.08
CA LEU A 263 2.59 -12.25 -0.12
C LEU A 263 1.67 -12.49 -1.30
N TYR A 264 2.03 -11.89 -2.43
CA TYR A 264 1.26 -11.95 -3.66
C TYR A 264 2.16 -12.22 -4.87
N VAL A 265 1.57 -12.82 -5.90
CA VAL A 265 2.19 -12.97 -7.22
C VAL A 265 1.22 -12.48 -8.31
N PRO A 266 1.73 -12.08 -9.49
CA PRO A 266 0.88 -11.68 -10.60
C PRO A 266 0.00 -12.84 -11.06
N ARG A 267 -1.28 -12.57 -11.31
CA ARG A 267 -2.13 -13.53 -12.02
C ARG A 267 -1.65 -13.69 -13.46
N ALA A 268 -1.87 -14.89 -14.01
CA ALA A 268 -1.60 -15.18 -15.41
C ALA A 268 -2.36 -14.25 -16.36
N GLU A 269 -3.58 -13.86 -15.98
CA GLU A 269 -4.41 -12.90 -16.70
C GLU A 269 -4.34 -11.53 -16.02
N GLN A 270 -3.90 -10.52 -16.78
CA GLN A 270 -3.96 -9.11 -16.38
C GLN A 270 -5.05 -8.41 -17.18
N PRO A 271 -5.77 -7.44 -16.60
CA PRO A 271 -6.67 -6.61 -17.38
C PRO A 271 -5.86 -5.79 -18.40
N GLY A 272 -6.43 -5.53 -19.58
CA GLY A 272 -5.76 -4.71 -20.59
C GLY A 272 -5.57 -3.23 -20.20
N GLY A 273 -6.35 -2.76 -19.21
CA GLY A 273 -6.36 -1.38 -18.75
C GLY A 273 -7.56 -1.09 -17.84
N ILE A 274 -7.81 0.20 -17.59
CA ILE A 274 -9.00 0.68 -16.87
C ILE A 274 -9.77 1.70 -17.70
N THR A 275 -11.11 1.67 -17.63
CA THR A 275 -11.92 2.76 -18.16
C THR A 275 -12.00 3.89 -17.13
N ALA A 276 -11.39 5.03 -17.45
CA ALA A 276 -11.36 6.20 -16.59
C ALA A 276 -12.07 7.39 -17.24
N ILE A 277 -12.64 8.26 -16.42
CA ILE A 277 -13.10 9.59 -16.85
C ILE A 277 -11.84 10.44 -17.04
N VAL A 278 -11.56 10.80 -18.29
CA VAL A 278 -10.37 11.57 -18.64
C VAL A 278 -10.67 13.04 -18.91
N ASP A 279 -11.94 13.38 -19.18
CA ASP A 279 -12.34 14.76 -19.45
C ASP A 279 -13.85 14.96 -19.23
N ARG A 280 -14.27 16.22 -19.27
CA ARG A 280 -15.68 16.63 -19.25
C ARG A 280 -16.00 17.31 -20.59
N ASP A 281 -16.91 16.71 -21.35
CA ASP A 281 -17.49 17.33 -22.55
C ASP A 281 -18.85 17.95 -22.20
N GLU A 282 -19.15 19.10 -22.78
CA GLU A 282 -20.40 19.86 -22.59
C GLU A 282 -21.63 19.05 -23.02
N VAL A 283 -21.48 18.16 -24.01
CA VAL A 283 -22.61 17.39 -24.57
C VAL A 283 -22.82 16.07 -23.80
N SER A 284 -21.75 15.30 -23.59
CA SER A 284 -21.83 13.95 -23.02
C SER A 284 -21.62 13.88 -21.50
N GLY A 285 -21.22 14.99 -20.88
CA GLY A 285 -20.97 15.09 -19.44
C GLY A 285 -19.62 14.52 -19.01
N TYR A 286 -19.16 13.38 -19.57
CA TYR A 286 -17.86 12.79 -19.24
C TYR A 286 -17.27 12.00 -20.42
N ILE A 287 -16.03 12.32 -20.80
CA ILE A 287 -15.25 11.52 -21.75
C ILE A 287 -14.60 10.36 -20.99
N ARG A 288 -14.96 9.14 -21.34
CA ARG A 288 -14.34 7.92 -20.80
C ARG A 288 -13.37 7.34 -21.81
N LYS A 289 -12.13 7.08 -21.39
CA LYS A 289 -11.13 6.38 -22.21
C LYS A 289 -10.61 5.17 -21.46
N ASN A 290 -10.26 4.13 -22.22
CA ASN A 290 -9.46 3.04 -21.68
C ASN A 290 -8.01 3.53 -21.55
N VAL A 291 -7.47 3.46 -20.34
CA VAL A 291 -6.08 3.75 -20.04
C VAL A 291 -5.37 2.40 -19.87
N PRO A 292 -4.47 2.03 -20.78
CA PRO A 292 -3.84 0.72 -20.77
C PRO A 292 -2.86 0.58 -19.61
N LEU A 293 -2.56 -0.66 -19.25
CA LEU A 293 -1.44 -0.94 -18.34
C LEU A 293 -0.10 -0.76 -19.07
N THR A 294 0.96 -0.44 -18.33
CA THR A 294 2.33 -0.39 -18.88
C THR A 294 2.88 -1.79 -19.21
N GLY A 295 2.32 -2.83 -18.58
CA GLY A 295 2.82 -4.21 -18.64
C GLY A 295 3.97 -4.49 -17.65
N GLU A 296 4.61 -3.46 -17.09
CA GLU A 296 5.71 -3.62 -16.13
C GLU A 296 5.22 -3.90 -14.70
N VAL A 297 4.06 -3.34 -14.35
CA VAL A 297 3.46 -3.44 -13.02
C VAL A 297 2.10 -4.12 -13.13
N PRO A 298 1.91 -5.29 -12.51
CA PRO A 298 0.64 -5.99 -12.51
C PRO A 298 -0.38 -5.27 -11.62
N THR A 299 -1.63 -5.22 -12.06
CA THR A 299 -2.75 -4.72 -11.23
C THR A 299 -3.55 -5.85 -10.60
N SER A 300 -3.54 -7.03 -11.22
CA SER A 300 -4.22 -8.22 -10.73
C SER A 300 -3.22 -9.16 -10.07
N LEU A 301 -3.32 -9.25 -8.75
CA LEU A 301 -2.49 -10.13 -7.94
C LEU A 301 -3.35 -11.22 -7.30
N GLU A 302 -2.70 -12.32 -6.95
CA GLU A 302 -3.27 -13.40 -6.15
C GLU A 302 -2.40 -13.61 -4.92
N ARG A 303 -3.04 -13.83 -3.77
CA ARG A 303 -2.33 -14.15 -2.53
C ARG A 303 -1.72 -15.54 -2.64
N VAL A 304 -0.56 -15.73 -2.02
CA VAL A 304 0.16 -17.00 -2.09
C VAL A 304 0.71 -17.48 -0.75
N GLU A 305 0.96 -18.79 -0.68
CA GLU A 305 1.67 -19.46 0.41
C GLU A 305 2.89 -20.21 -0.12
N LEU A 306 3.96 -20.36 0.67
CA LEU A 306 5.13 -21.12 0.23
C LEU A 306 4.83 -22.62 0.19
N VAL A 307 5.17 -23.29 -0.91
CA VAL A 307 5.00 -24.73 -1.02
C VAL A 307 6.07 -25.47 -0.19
N GLY A 308 5.64 -26.42 0.63
CA GLY A 308 6.54 -27.38 1.29
C GLY A 308 6.97 -26.98 2.71
N ARG A 309 6.58 -25.81 3.21
CA ARG A 309 6.75 -25.47 4.64
C ARG A 309 5.60 -26.07 5.45
N LYS A 310 5.65 -27.38 5.69
CA LYS A 310 4.79 -28.04 6.70
C LYS A 310 5.31 -27.67 8.09
N GLY A 311 5.01 -26.47 8.55
CA GLY A 311 5.44 -25.99 9.86
C GLY A 311 5.06 -24.53 10.03
N ARG A 312 4.08 -24.31 10.91
CA ARG A 312 3.52 -23.04 11.38
C ARG A 312 4.37 -21.81 11.04
N LEU A 313 3.80 -20.91 10.23
CA LEU A 313 4.02 -19.48 10.46
C LEU A 313 3.62 -19.20 11.93
N PRO A 314 4.45 -18.50 12.71
CA PRO A 314 4.10 -18.12 14.08
C PRO A 314 2.84 -17.26 14.12
#